data_AF-A0A242A4B7-F1
#
_entry.id   AF-A0A242A4B7-F1
#
_cell.length_a   1.000
_cell.length_b   1.000
_cell.length_c   1.000
_cell.angle_alpha   90.00
_cell.angle_beta   90.00
_cell.angle_gamma   90.00
#
_symmetry.space_group_name_H-M   'P 1'
#
loop_
_entity.id
_entity.type
_entity.pdbx_description
1 polymer ?
#
loop_
_entity_poly.entity_id
_entity_poly.type
_entity_poly.pdbx_seq_one_letter_code
_entity_poly.pdbx_strand_id
1 'polypeptide(L)'
;MNELIVESTKDYLLLMRSGIDITSLKDKSERLYAYWCTLEQRIIQITEQINEDNLWYNLCELIDLDSKLCIVKSLYAEKEKSGFFDTISYEEIIEFSHTDSGYYNHEMCGYNLKEQGHTSMIFFASNIAASKRIFQKERQEQTSA
;
A
#
# COMPACT_ATOMS: atom_id res chain seq x y z
N MET A 1 -21.85 14.83 -5.61
CA MET A 1 -20.63 14.02 -5.76
C MET A 1 -21.08 12.69 -6.33
N ASN A 2 -20.66 12.30 -7.53
CA ASN A 2 -20.89 10.91 -7.96
C ASN A 2 -19.96 10.04 -7.11
N GLU A 3 -20.51 9.07 -6.40
CA GLU A 3 -19.72 8.08 -5.68
C GLU A 3 -18.87 7.31 -6.71
N LEU A 4 -17.57 7.24 -6.46
CA LEU A 4 -16.65 6.52 -7.33
C LEU A 4 -16.71 5.06 -6.91
N ILE A 5 -17.53 4.27 -7.62
CA ILE A 5 -17.71 2.84 -7.34
C ILE A 5 -16.57 2.09 -8.03
N VAL A 6 -15.85 1.28 -7.26
CA VAL A 6 -14.79 0.39 -7.73
C VAL A 6 -15.35 -1.03 -7.68
N GLU A 7 -15.55 -1.66 -8.85
CA GLU A 7 -16.24 -2.95 -8.97
C GLU A 7 -15.27 -4.14 -9.06
N SER A 8 -13.99 -3.89 -9.30
CA SER A 8 -12.98 -4.94 -9.43
C SER A 8 -11.57 -4.47 -9.04
N THR A 9 -10.68 -5.43 -8.76
CA THR A 9 -9.24 -5.16 -8.58
C THR A 9 -8.65 -4.41 -9.77
N LYS A 10 -9.11 -4.72 -11.00
CA LYS A 10 -8.66 -4.04 -12.21
C LYS A 10 -9.06 -2.56 -12.21
N ASP A 11 -10.29 -2.25 -11.82
CA ASP A 11 -10.78 -0.86 -11.79
C ASP A 11 -10.03 -0.05 -10.74
N TYR A 12 -9.75 -0.65 -9.58
CA TYR A 12 -8.91 -0.06 -8.54
C TYR A 12 -7.51 0.28 -9.08
N LEU A 13 -6.84 -0.68 -9.73
CA LEU A 13 -5.49 -0.46 -10.25
C LEU A 13 -5.46 0.58 -11.39
N LEU A 14 -6.51 0.64 -12.22
CA LEU A 14 -6.66 1.69 -13.23
C LEU A 14 -6.80 3.08 -12.58
N LEU A 15 -7.58 3.18 -11.49
CA LEU A 15 -7.69 4.41 -10.70
C LEU A 15 -6.34 4.81 -10.10
N MET A 16 -5.58 3.84 -9.58
CA MET A 16 -4.25 4.09 -9.02
C MET A 16 -3.26 4.61 -10.06
N ARG A 17 -3.27 4.05 -11.28
CA ARG A 17 -2.46 4.55 -12.39
C ARG A 17 -2.92 5.91 -12.95
N SER A 18 -4.17 6.29 -12.72
CA SER A 18 -4.72 7.56 -13.23
C SER A 18 -3.89 8.76 -12.76
N GLY A 19 -3.51 9.61 -13.71
CA GLY A 19 -2.68 10.80 -13.46
C GLY A 19 -1.18 10.53 -13.37
N ILE A 20 -0.71 9.30 -13.60
CA ILE A 20 0.71 8.95 -13.73
C ILE A 20 1.03 8.65 -15.19
N ASP A 21 2.05 9.31 -15.75
CA ASP A 21 2.64 8.88 -17.02
C ASP A 21 3.56 7.68 -16.79
N ILE A 22 3.01 6.48 -17.00
CA ILE A 22 3.71 5.20 -16.81
C ILE A 22 4.88 5.02 -17.79
N THR A 23 4.77 5.57 -19.00
CA THR A 23 5.85 5.50 -20.00
C THR A 23 7.02 6.33 -19.51
N SER A 24 6.75 7.58 -19.08
CA SER A 24 7.77 8.45 -18.51
C SER A 24 8.40 7.86 -17.24
N LEU A 25 7.58 7.26 -16.36
CA LEU A 25 8.08 6.60 -15.14
C LEU A 25 9.08 5.49 -15.48
N LYS A 26 8.74 4.62 -16.44
CA LYS A 26 9.61 3.53 -16.87
C LYS A 26 10.93 4.03 -17.47
N ASP A 27 10.87 5.08 -18.29
CA ASP A 27 12.06 5.66 -18.94
C ASP A 27 12.99 6.35 -17.94
N LYS A 28 12.43 6.97 -16.89
CA LYS A 28 13.18 7.70 -15.86
C LYS A 28 13.75 6.80 -14.77
N SER A 29 13.00 5.78 -14.37
CA SER A 29 13.45 4.80 -13.39
C SER A 29 12.77 3.45 -13.62
N GLU A 30 13.49 2.57 -14.30
CA GLU A 30 13.08 1.17 -14.47
C GLU A 30 12.85 0.49 -13.11
N ARG A 31 13.64 0.86 -12.09
CA ARG A 31 13.51 0.30 -10.74
C ARG A 31 12.22 0.71 -10.05
N LEU A 32 11.85 1.99 -10.09
CA LEU A 32 10.59 2.46 -9.49
C LEU A 32 9.38 1.90 -10.24
N TYR A 33 9.47 1.80 -11.56
CA TYR A 33 8.45 1.15 -12.38
C TYR A 33 8.29 -0.34 -12.04
N ALA A 34 9.39 -1.08 -11.88
CA ALA A 34 9.37 -2.48 -11.49
C ALA A 34 8.80 -2.67 -10.08
N TYR A 35 9.12 -1.77 -9.16
CA TYR A 35 8.55 -1.74 -7.82
C TYR A 35 7.03 -1.54 -7.86
N TRP A 36 6.55 -0.53 -8.59
CA TRP A 36 5.12 -0.31 -8.81
C TRP A 36 4.41 -1.55 -9.33
N CYS A 37 4.92 -2.16 -10.41
CA CYS A 37 4.37 -3.39 -10.98
C CYS A 37 4.33 -4.54 -9.96
N THR A 38 5.34 -4.63 -9.08
CA THR A 38 5.39 -5.66 -8.03
C THR A 38 4.26 -5.47 -7.01
N LEU A 39 3.99 -4.22 -6.60
CA LEU A 39 2.87 -3.91 -5.70
C LEU A 39 1.53 -4.28 -6.34
N GLU A 40 1.29 -3.89 -7.59
CA GLU A 40 0.05 -4.23 -8.31
C GLU A 40 -0.13 -5.74 -8.44
N GLN A 41 0.92 -6.45 -8.83
CA GLN A 41 0.86 -7.90 -8.96
C GLN A 41 0.56 -8.58 -7.62
N ARG A 42 1.09 -8.03 -6.52
CA ARG A 42 0.82 -8.56 -5.19
C ARG A 42 -0.64 -8.35 -4.79
N ILE A 43 -1.22 -7.19 -5.10
CA ILE A 43 -2.65 -6.92 -4.89
C ILE A 43 -3.50 -7.92 -5.67
N ILE A 44 -3.21 -8.13 -6.96
CA ILE A 44 -3.90 -9.11 -7.81
C ILE A 44 -3.89 -10.49 -7.15
N GLN A 45 -2.69 -10.99 -6.81
CA GLN A 45 -2.51 -12.29 -6.17
C GLN A 45 -3.32 -12.43 -4.87
N ILE A 46 -3.31 -11.41 -4.01
CA ILE A 46 -4.06 -11.44 -2.76
C ILE A 46 -5.56 -11.51 -3.06
N THR A 47 -6.07 -10.68 -3.96
CA THR A 47 -7.51 -10.64 -4.28
C THR A 47 -8.01 -11.93 -4.94
N GLU A 48 -7.17 -12.64 -5.69
CA GLU A 48 -7.52 -13.95 -6.28
C GLU A 48 -7.52 -15.10 -5.27
N GLN A 49 -6.77 -14.97 -4.17
CA GLN A 49 -6.54 -16.03 -3.18
C GLN A 49 -7.26 -15.80 -1.85
N ILE A 50 -7.91 -14.65 -1.68
CA ILE A 50 -8.57 -14.27 -0.43
C ILE A 50 -9.77 -15.18 -0.15
N ASN A 51 -9.88 -15.64 1.09
CA ASN A 51 -10.97 -16.46 1.58
C ASN A 51 -11.14 -16.23 3.10
N GLU A 52 -12.11 -16.89 3.71
CA GLU A 52 -12.44 -16.72 5.13
C GLU A 52 -11.25 -17.04 6.05
N ASP A 53 -10.42 -18.02 5.69
CA ASP A 53 -9.28 -18.48 6.50
C ASP A 53 -8.10 -17.51 6.49
N ASN A 54 -8.01 -16.62 5.50
CA ASN A 54 -6.87 -15.72 5.34
C ASN A 54 -7.26 -14.24 5.25
N LEU A 55 -8.57 -13.93 5.40
CA LEU A 55 -9.15 -12.61 5.22
C LEU A 55 -8.40 -11.53 5.98
N TRP A 56 -8.24 -11.69 7.30
CA TRP A 56 -7.66 -10.65 8.16
C TRP A 56 -6.20 -10.36 7.84
N TYR A 57 -5.42 -11.40 7.58
CA TYR A 57 -4.02 -11.25 7.18
C TYR A 57 -3.91 -10.55 5.83
N ASN A 58 -4.69 -11.01 4.84
CA ASN A 58 -4.68 -10.45 3.50
C ASN A 58 -5.19 -9.01 3.45
N LEU A 59 -6.19 -8.67 4.27
CA LEU A 59 -6.71 -7.32 4.38
C LEU A 59 -5.68 -6.36 4.99
N CYS A 60 -4.94 -6.77 6.02
CA CYS A 60 -3.82 -5.97 6.54
C CYS A 60 -2.75 -5.71 5.46
N GLU A 61 -2.42 -6.75 4.68
CA GLU A 61 -1.43 -6.63 3.60
C GLU A 61 -1.94 -5.72 2.47
N LEU A 62 -3.23 -5.80 2.11
CA LEU A 62 -3.84 -4.90 1.12
C LEU A 62 -3.80 -3.43 1.55
N ILE A 63 -4.06 -3.13 2.83
CA ILE A 63 -4.00 -1.75 3.36
C ILE A 63 -2.57 -1.19 3.25
N ASP A 64 -1.55 -1.98 3.58
CA ASP A 64 -0.15 -1.55 3.44
C ASP A 64 0.26 -1.36 1.97
N LEU A 65 -0.17 -2.25 1.07
CA LEU A 65 0.08 -2.13 -0.37
C LEU A 65 -0.59 -0.91 -0.98
N ASP A 66 -1.83 -0.60 -0.59
CA ASP A 66 -2.55 0.63 -0.98
C ASP A 66 -1.77 1.87 -0.53
N SER A 67 -1.35 1.91 0.73
CA SER A 67 -0.58 3.03 1.28
C SER A 67 0.73 3.24 0.51
N LYS A 68 1.45 2.16 0.22
CA LYS A 68 2.69 2.21 -0.59
C LYS A 68 2.44 2.78 -1.98
N LEU A 69 1.42 2.30 -2.69
CA LEU A 69 1.06 2.83 -4.00
C LEU A 69 0.68 4.31 -3.93
N CYS A 70 -0.06 4.73 -2.90
CA CYS A 70 -0.43 6.12 -2.69
C CYS A 70 0.79 7.03 -2.46
N ILE A 71 1.73 6.60 -1.62
CA ILE A 71 2.97 7.34 -1.35
C ILE A 71 3.80 7.47 -2.63
N VAL A 72 4.04 6.36 -3.34
CA VAL A 72 4.80 6.37 -4.59
C VAL A 72 4.15 7.30 -5.61
N LYS A 73 2.83 7.19 -5.80
CA LYS A 73 2.05 8.04 -6.71
C LYS A 73 2.23 9.51 -6.39
N SER A 74 2.10 9.86 -5.12
CA SER A 74 2.11 11.25 -4.66
C SER A 74 3.50 11.85 -4.81
N LEU A 75 4.53 11.18 -4.31
CA LEU A 75 5.91 11.66 -4.40
C LEU A 75 6.42 11.75 -5.84
N TYR A 76 6.10 10.74 -6.68
CA TYR A 76 6.42 10.80 -8.10
C TYR A 76 5.72 11.98 -8.77
N ALA A 77 4.40 12.14 -8.57
CA ALA A 77 3.65 13.23 -9.19
C ALA A 77 4.16 14.61 -8.76
N GLU A 78 4.49 14.79 -7.48
CA GLU A 78 5.01 16.06 -6.97
C GLU A 78 6.43 16.35 -7.47
N LYS A 79 7.29 15.34 -7.56
CA LYS A 79 8.61 15.44 -8.21
C LYS A 79 8.51 15.86 -9.67
N GLU A 80 7.51 15.35 -10.38
CA GLU A 80 7.31 15.64 -11.80
C GLU A 80 6.64 17.00 -12.07
N LYS A 81 5.75 17.45 -11.17
CA LYS A 81 5.07 18.75 -11.30
C LYS A 81 5.91 19.90 -10.78
N SER A 82 6.70 19.66 -9.74
CA SER A 82 7.44 20.69 -9.03
C SER A 82 8.85 20.21 -8.76
N GLY A 83 9.85 20.96 -9.23
CA GLY A 83 11.26 20.68 -8.93
C GLY A 83 11.61 20.78 -7.44
N PHE A 84 10.64 21.05 -6.56
CA PHE A 84 10.79 21.04 -5.11
C PHE A 84 11.27 19.67 -4.60
N PHE A 85 10.90 18.58 -5.27
CA PHE A 85 11.37 17.23 -4.96
C PHE A 85 12.48 16.74 -5.91
N ASP A 86 13.19 17.64 -6.59
CA ASP A 86 14.34 17.27 -7.42
C ASP A 86 15.45 16.59 -6.61
N THR A 87 15.55 16.92 -5.31
CA THR A 87 16.52 16.32 -4.39
C THR A 87 16.17 14.90 -3.96
N ILE A 88 14.92 14.46 -4.12
CA ILE A 88 14.51 13.09 -3.82
C ILE A 88 14.74 12.21 -5.04
N SER A 89 15.59 11.21 -4.91
CA SER A 89 15.81 10.17 -5.92
C SER A 89 14.61 9.22 -6.03
N TYR A 90 14.50 8.50 -7.15
CA TYR A 90 13.45 7.50 -7.30
C TYR A 90 13.60 6.33 -6.32
N GLU A 91 14.83 6.02 -5.92
CA GLU A 91 15.15 5.05 -4.87
C GLU A 91 14.63 5.50 -3.51
N GLU A 92 14.80 6.78 -3.15
CA GLU A 92 14.25 7.34 -1.92
C GLU A 92 12.72 7.29 -1.90
N ILE A 93 12.04 7.46 -3.04
CA ILE A 93 10.58 7.26 -3.12
C ILE A 93 10.19 5.83 -2.71
N ILE A 94 10.95 4.81 -3.16
CA ILE A 94 10.73 3.43 -2.74
C ILE A 94 10.94 3.30 -1.24
N GLU A 95 12.05 3.83 -0.71
CA GLU A 95 12.37 3.79 0.72
C GLU A 95 11.27 4.43 1.56
N PHE A 96 10.82 5.64 1.22
CA PHE A 96 9.74 6.32 1.93
C PHE A 96 8.43 5.55 1.89
N SER A 97 8.10 4.91 0.77
CA SER A 97 6.91 4.04 0.73
C SER A 97 6.98 2.88 1.73
N HIS A 98 8.18 2.38 2.05
CA HIS A 98 8.36 1.33 3.04
C HIS A 98 8.36 1.86 4.49
N THR A 99 8.96 3.01 4.74
CA THR A 99 9.06 3.56 6.11
C THR A 99 7.77 4.24 6.55
N ASP A 100 7.02 4.82 5.61
CA ASP A 100 5.96 5.77 5.91
C ASP A 100 4.55 5.17 5.70
N SER A 101 4.40 3.98 5.11
CA SER A 101 3.09 3.35 4.86
C SER A 101 2.24 3.19 6.13
N GLY A 102 2.88 2.94 7.27
CA GLY A 102 2.20 2.88 8.57
C GLY A 102 1.62 4.20 9.02
N TYR A 103 2.38 5.29 8.83
CA TYR A 103 1.98 6.64 9.22
C TYR A 103 0.99 7.26 8.24
N TYR A 104 1.11 6.91 6.95
CA TYR A 104 0.23 7.38 5.89
C TYR A 104 -1.25 7.13 6.23
N ASN A 105 -1.58 5.92 6.71
CA ASN A 105 -2.94 5.59 7.13
C ASN A 105 -3.43 6.45 8.32
N HIS A 106 -2.55 6.80 9.25
CA HIS A 106 -2.89 7.67 10.37
C HIS A 106 -3.23 9.08 9.87
N GLU A 107 -2.39 9.63 8.99
CA GLU A 107 -2.59 10.96 8.42
C GLU A 107 -3.88 11.04 7.59
N MET A 108 -4.17 10.02 6.79
CA MET A 108 -5.41 9.96 6.00
C MET A 108 -6.67 9.89 6.88
N CYS A 109 -6.55 9.37 8.10
CA CYS A 109 -7.64 9.38 9.09
C CYS A 109 -7.71 10.69 9.90
N GLY A 110 -6.85 11.68 9.61
CA GLY A 110 -6.80 12.97 10.30
C GLY A 110 -6.03 12.97 11.62
N TYR A 111 -5.24 11.93 11.90
CA TYR A 111 -4.42 11.86 13.10
C TYR A 111 -3.08 12.56 12.88
N ASN A 112 -2.60 13.22 13.93
CA ASN A 112 -1.21 13.66 13.98
C ASN A 112 -0.29 12.46 14.22
N LEU A 113 0.94 12.50 13.69
CA LEU A 113 1.95 11.43 13.84
C LEU A 113 2.30 11.07 15.29
N LYS A 114 2.02 11.97 16.25
CA LYS A 114 2.29 11.77 17.68
C LYS A 114 1.11 11.13 18.42
N GLU A 115 -0.05 11.05 17.79
CA GLU A 115 -1.25 10.50 18.40
C GLU A 115 -1.25 8.98 18.26
N GLN A 116 -1.63 8.31 19.34
CA GLN A 116 -1.84 6.87 19.29
C GLN A 116 -3.08 6.60 18.41
N GLY A 117 -2.88 5.76 17.38
CA GLY A 117 -3.96 5.34 16.50
C GLY A 117 -5.06 4.57 17.23
N HIS A 118 -6.25 4.52 16.63
CA HIS A 118 -7.36 3.71 17.12
C HIS A 118 -6.99 2.21 17.07
N THR A 119 -7.67 1.37 17.84
CA THR A 119 -7.59 -0.11 17.76
C THR A 119 -8.18 -0.70 16.45
N SER A 120 -8.31 0.11 15.39
CA SER A 120 -8.76 -0.35 14.09
C SER A 120 -7.60 -0.96 13.31
N MET A 121 -7.90 -1.96 12.48
CA MET A 121 -6.93 -2.67 11.63
C MET A 121 -6.13 -1.74 10.72
N ILE A 122 -6.72 -0.61 10.30
CA ILE A 122 -6.05 0.42 9.48
C ILE A 122 -4.78 0.96 10.18
N PHE A 123 -4.77 1.02 11.51
CA PHE A 123 -3.62 1.50 12.30
C PHE A 123 -2.63 0.39 12.67
N PHE A 124 -2.94 -0.87 12.36
CA PHE A 124 -2.08 -2.04 12.64
C PHE A 124 -1.38 -2.61 11.40
N ALA A 125 -1.71 -2.11 10.20
CA ALA A 125 -1.17 -2.60 8.93
C ALA A 125 0.36 -2.48 8.82
N SER A 126 1.02 -1.60 9.60
CA SER A 126 2.49 -1.51 9.67
C SER A 126 3.17 -2.68 10.36
N ASN A 127 2.41 -3.55 11.05
CA ASN A 127 2.92 -4.64 11.86
C ASN A 127 2.54 -6.02 11.29
N ILE A 128 2.50 -6.15 9.96
CA ILE A 128 2.14 -7.39 9.24
C ILE A 128 2.92 -8.62 9.73
N ALA A 129 4.21 -8.47 10.06
CA ALA A 129 5.02 -9.57 10.58
C ALA A 129 4.53 -10.07 11.96
N ALA A 130 4.05 -9.19 12.83
CA ALA A 130 3.46 -9.56 14.11
C ALA A 130 2.06 -10.17 13.90
N SER A 131 1.22 -9.56 13.06
CA SER A 131 -0.12 -10.06 12.74
C SER A 131 -0.08 -11.46 12.11
N LYS A 132 0.88 -11.70 11.19
CA LYS A 132 1.09 -13.03 10.58
C LYS A 132 1.44 -14.10 11.60
N ARG A 133 2.31 -13.78 12.57
CA ARG A 133 2.73 -14.71 13.62
C ARG A 133 1.59 -15.05 14.57
N ILE A 134 0.78 -14.06 14.94
CA ILE A 134 -0.40 -14.26 15.80
C ILE A 134 -1.38 -15.21 15.11
N PHE A 135 -1.71 -14.94 13.85
CA PHE A 135 -2.69 -15.74 13.11
C PHE A 135 -2.20 -17.17 12.82
N GLN A 136 -0.90 -17.34 12.52
CA GLN A 136 -0.30 -18.67 12.36
C GLN A 136 -0.31 -19.47 13.67
N LYS A 137 -0.06 -18.80 14.81
CA LYS A 137 -0.10 -19.43 16.13
C LYS A 137 -1.52 -19.88 16.48
N GLU A 138 -2.52 -19.01 16.32
CA GLU A 138 -3.93 -19.35 16.58
C GLU A 138 -4.39 -20.55 15.76
N ARG A 139 -3.98 -20.64 14.48
CA ARG A 139 -4.29 -21.82 13.65
C ARG A 139 -3.62 -23.10 14.13
N GLN A 140 -2.36 -23.03 14.55
CA GLN A 140 -1.66 -24.20 15.11
C GLN A 140 -2.35 -24.70 16.38
N GLU A 141 -2.83 -23.80 17.22
CA GLU A 141 -3.57 -24.13 18.44
C GLU A 141 -4.94 -24.76 18.13
N GLN A 142 -5.66 -24.28 17.11
CA GLN A 142 -6.95 -24.83 16.68
C GLN A 142 -6.85 -26.19 15.96
N THR A 143 -5.73 -26.48 15.29
CA THR A 143 -5.51 -27.76 14.59
C THR A 143 -4.87 -28.83 15.48
N SER A 144 -4.41 -28.47 16.68
CA SER A 144 -3.82 -29.37 17.68
C SER A 144 -4.81 -29.79 18.79
N ALA A 145 -6.07 -29.34 18.71
CA ALA A 145 -7.17 -29.66 19.62
C ALA A 145 -8.16 -30.62 18.94
#